data_AF-V5XEN3-F1
#
_entry.id   AF-V5XEN3-F1
#
_cell.length_a   1.000
_cell.length_b   1.000
_cell.length_c   1.000
_cell.angle_alpha   90.00
_cell.angle_beta   90.00
_cell.angle_gamma   90.00
#
_symmetry.space_group_name_H-M   'P 1'
#
loop_
_entity.id
_entity.type
_entity.pdbx_description
1 polymer ?
#
loop_
_entity_poly.entity_id
_entity_poly.type
_entity_poly.pdbx_seq_one_letter_code
_entity_poly.pdbx_strand_id
1 'polypeptide(L)' 'MADETPEDDTKRKFREALERKKAQATGGASHADGGRKKARAHGAVENRREFRRKSG' A
#
# COMPACT_ATOMS: atom_id res chain seq x y z
N MET A 1 28.15 -25.52 -0.23
CA MET A 1 28.76 -24.19 -0.07
C MET A 1 28.68 -23.50 -1.43
N ALA A 2 27.55 -22.90 -1.79
CA ALA A 2 27.35 -22.23 -3.10
C ALA A 2 26.83 -20.80 -2.89
N ASP A 3 27.26 -20.17 -1.80
CA ASP A 3 26.74 -18.90 -1.28
C ASP A 3 27.86 -17.96 -0.81
N GLU A 4 29.06 -18.12 -1.36
CA GLU A 4 30.25 -17.44 -0.81
C GLU A 4 30.59 -16.14 -1.55
N THR A 5 29.82 -15.77 -2.59
CA THR A 5 29.98 -14.46 -3.23
C THR A 5 28.74 -13.58 -2.98
N PRO A 6 28.92 -12.27 -2.70
CA PRO A 6 27.81 -11.34 -2.52
C PRO A 6 26.91 -11.25 -3.76
N GLU A 7 27.43 -11.64 -4.93
CA GLU A 7 26.69 -11.72 -6.17
C GLU A 7 25.70 -12.90 -6.19
N ASP A 8 26.06 -14.03 -5.60
CA ASP A 8 25.18 -15.20 -5.53
C ASP A 8 24.06 -14.99 -4.51
N ASP A 9 24.35 -14.31 -3.41
CA ASP A 9 23.37 -13.83 -2.43
C ASP A 9 22.32 -12.92 -3.07
N THR A 10 22.77 -11.95 -3.88
CA THR A 10 21.85 -11.01 -4.55
C THR A 10 20.99 -11.73 -5.60
N LYS A 11 21.58 -12.65 -6.38
CA LYS A 11 20.83 -13.48 -7.34
C LYS A 11 19.80 -14.37 -6.64
N ARG A 12 20.13 -14.95 -5.48
CA ARG A 12 19.18 -15.76 -4.69
C ARG A 12 18.02 -14.90 -4.18
N LYS A 13 18.31 -13.78 -3.53
CA LYS A 13 17.30 -12.83 -3.02
C LYS A 13 16.40 -12.30 -4.13
N PHE A 14 16.97 -12.01 -5.30
CA PHE A 14 16.22 -11.55 -6.45
C PHE A 14 15.24 -12.60 -6.96
N ARG A 15 15.68 -13.87 -7.08
CA ARG A 15 14.80 -14.98 -7.48
C ARG A 15 13.66 -15.17 -6.48
N GLU A 16 13.98 -15.20 -5.19
CA GLU A 16 12.98 -15.34 -4.12
C GLU A 16 11.95 -14.20 -4.15
N ALA A 17 12.39 -12.95 -4.31
CA ALA A 17 11.52 -11.79 -4.41
C ALA A 17 10.62 -11.85 -5.66
N LEU A 18 11.15 -12.34 -6.79
CA LEU A 18 10.40 -12.49 -8.04
C LEU A 18 9.29 -13.54 -7.88
N GLU A 19 9.60 -14.68 -7.26
CA GLU A 19 8.62 -15.73 -6.94
C GLU A 19 7.54 -15.23 -5.98
N ARG A 20 7.92 -14.53 -4.90
CA ARG A 20 6.97 -13.90 -3.96
C ARG A 20 6.05 -12.90 -4.67
N LYS A 21 6.59 -12.07 -5.57
CA LYS A 21 5.78 -11.11 -6.36
C LYS A 21 4.81 -11.82 -7.30
N LYS A 22 5.25 -12.89 -7.99
CA LYS A 22 4.37 -13.69 -8.86
C LYS A 22 3.25 -14.38 -8.07
N ALA A 23 3.57 -14.93 -6.90
CA ALA A 23 2.60 -15.56 -6.01
C ALA A 23 1.62 -14.56 -5.38
N GLN A 24 2.04 -13.31 -5.13
CA GLN A 24 1.17 -12.25 -4.62
C GLN A 24 0.36 -11.55 -5.72
N ALA A 25 0.80 -11.59 -6.98
CA ALA A 25 0.08 -11.00 -8.10
C ALA A 25 -1.26 -11.71 -8.38
N THR A 26 -1.39 -13.00 -8.04
CA THR A 26 -2.67 -13.73 -8.14
C THR A 26 -3.67 -13.35 -7.03
N GLY A 27 -3.23 -12.69 -5.96
CA GLY A 27 -4.09 -12.13 -4.90
C GLY A 27 -4.68 -10.75 -5.22
N GLY A 28 -4.28 -10.12 -6.33
CA GLY A 28 -4.74 -8.78 -6.74
C GLY A 28 -6.22 -8.69 -7.13
N ALA A 29 -6.93 -9.81 -7.21
CA ALA A 29 -8.37 -9.84 -7.46
C ALA A 29 -9.23 -9.60 -6.20
N SER A 30 -8.64 -9.64 -4.99
CA SER A 30 -9.40 -9.40 -3.74
C SER A 30 -9.90 -7.96 -3.58
N HIS A 31 -9.45 -7.02 -4.41
CA HIS A 31 -10.03 -5.66 -4.47
C HIS A 31 -11.09 -5.49 -5.56
N ALA A 32 -11.28 -6.46 -6.46
CA ALA A 32 -12.37 -6.41 -7.45
C ALA A 32 -13.72 -6.81 -6.84
N ASP A 33 -13.72 -7.71 -5.85
CA ASP A 33 -14.91 -8.11 -5.09
C ASP A 33 -15.16 -7.23 -3.84
N GLY A 34 -14.29 -6.25 -3.60
CA GLY A 34 -14.48 -5.23 -2.57
C GLY A 34 -15.57 -4.26 -2.99
N GLY A 35 -16.84 -4.70 -2.93
CA GLY A 35 -18.03 -3.94 -3.28
C GLY A 35 -17.89 -2.48 -2.88
N ARG A 36 -17.96 -1.59 -3.89
CA ARG A 36 -17.99 -0.13 -3.83
C ARG A 36 -17.66 0.38 -2.44
N LYS A 37 -16.37 0.60 -2.12
CA LYS A 37 -15.96 1.25 -0.87
C LYS A 37 -16.95 2.37 -0.60
N LYS A 38 -17.79 2.19 0.42
CA LYS A 38 -18.93 3.07 0.68
C LYS A 38 -18.42 4.49 0.56
N ALA A 39 -18.97 5.25 -0.37
CA ALA A 39 -18.69 6.68 -0.46
C ALA A 39 -19.01 7.21 0.93
N ARG A 40 -17.98 7.54 1.70
CA ARG A 40 -18.17 8.16 3.00
C ARG A 40 -18.71 9.52 2.65
N ALA A 41 -20.03 9.62 2.54
CA ALA A 41 -20.72 10.87 2.37
C ALA A 41 -20.37 11.65 3.63
N HIS A 42 -19.46 12.61 3.48
CA HIS A 42 -19.14 13.53 4.55
C HIS A 42 -20.46 14.25 4.87
N GLY A 43 -21.02 13.95 6.04
CA GLY A 43 -22.24 14.62 6.52
C GLY A 43 -21.99 16.12 6.65
N ALA A 44 -23.06 16.89 6.78
CA ALA A 44 -22.96 18.34 6.93
C ALA A 44 -21.94 18.69 8.03
N VAL A 45 -20.93 19.48 7.67
CA VAL A 45 -19.90 19.94 8.61
C VAL A 45 -20.54 20.94 9.55
N GLU A 46 -21.04 20.46 10.68
CA GLU A 46 -21.61 21.31 11.74
C GLU A 46 -20.53 21.98 12.59
N ASN A 47 -19.27 21.52 12.52
CA ASN A 47 -18.18 22.01 13.37
C ASN A 47 -17.02 22.59 12.54
N ARG A 48 -17.25 23.76 11.92
CA ARG A 48 -16.16 24.58 11.35
C ARG A 48 -15.59 25.47 12.45
N ARG A 49 -14.38 25.15 12.93
CA ARG A 49 -13.63 26.05 13.82
C ARG A 49 -13.07 27.22 13.02
N GLU A 50 -13.54 28.42 13.31
CA GLU A 50 -12.96 29.64 12.76
C GLU A 50 -11.83 30.13 13.67
N PHE A 51 -10.63 30.25 13.12
CA PHE A 51 -9.49 30.80 13.84
C PHE A 51 -9.59 32.33 13.84
N ARG A 52 -9.63 32.94 15.02
CA ARG A 52 -9.52 34.40 15.16
C ARG A 52 -8.16 34.83 14.62
N ARG A 53 -8.14 35.48 13.45
CA ARG A 53 -6.93 36.05 12.89
C ARG A 53 -6.55 37.27 13.72
N LYS A 54 -5.28 37.34 14.13
CA LYS A 54 -4.73 38.42 14.95
C LYS A 54 -4.40 39.62 14.06
N SER A 55 -5.43 40.33 13.60
CA SER A 55 -5.36 41.73 13.14
C SER A 55 -6.75 42.16 12.67
N GLY A 56 -7.55 42.62 13.63
CA GLY A 56 -8.48 43.73 13.43
C GLY A 56 -7.86 44.94 14.09
#